data_AF-C5KGW6-F1
#
_entry.id   AF-C5KGW6-F1
#
_cell.length_a   1.000
_cell.length_b   1.000
_cell.length_c   1.000
_cell.angle_alpha   90.00
_cell.angle_beta   90.00
_cell.angle_gamma   90.00
#
_symmetry.space_group_name_H-M   'P 1'
#
loop_
_entity.id
_entity.type
_entity.pdbx_description
1 polymer ?
#
loop_
_entity_poly.entity_id
_entity_poly.type
_entity_poly.pdbx_seq_one_letter_code
_entity_poly.pdbx_strand_id
1 'polypeptide(L)'
;MGHRNSGFAAKLMNDEKERQMRLSAASDLRELWSAYIKRTCVVDGRLNVKELRQASWLGAVVEVIDSTDRYMIGLSGTVMMENQNSLVVMDHDDAR
;
A
#
# COMPACT_ATOMS: atom_id res chain seq x y z
N MET A 1 32.40 25.50 21.33
CA MET A 1 32.56 24.51 20.24
C MET A 1 31.31 23.61 20.22
N GLY A 2 30.69 23.40 19.05
CA GLY A 2 29.89 22.19 18.77
C GLY A 2 28.36 22.16 18.98
N HIS A 3 27.59 23.23 18.73
CA HIS A 3 26.10 23.20 18.80
C HIS A 3 25.45 23.30 17.42
N ARG A 4 25.62 22.30 16.53
CA ARG A 4 25.00 22.34 15.19
C ARG A 4 24.22 21.12 14.71
N ASN A 5 24.21 19.97 15.43
CA ASN A 5 23.67 18.72 14.86
C ASN A 5 22.52 18.04 15.64
N SER A 6 22.00 18.58 16.75
CA SER A 6 20.96 17.89 17.53
C SER A 6 19.57 17.89 16.88
N GLY A 7 19.20 18.93 16.14
CA GLY A 7 17.87 19.04 15.50
C GLY A 7 17.69 18.18 14.25
N PHE A 8 18.77 17.91 13.51
CA PHE A 8 18.72 17.10 12.29
C PHE A 8 18.54 15.61 12.60
N ALA A 9 19.23 15.11 13.63
CA ALA A 9 19.08 13.75 14.11
C ALA A 9 17.67 13.46 14.66
N ALA A 10 17.08 14.42 15.37
CA ALA A 10 15.72 14.30 15.91
C ALA A 10 14.66 14.23 14.80
N LYS A 11 14.82 15.01 13.73
CA LYS A 11 13.91 14.99 12.58
C LYS A 11 13.99 13.67 11.81
N LEU A 12 15.19 13.18 11.54
CA LEU A 12 15.42 11.89 10.87
C LEU A 12 14.78 10.71 11.64
N MET A 13 14.93 10.69 12.97
CA MET A 13 14.32 9.65 13.80
C MET A 13 12.79 9.72 13.81
N ASN A 14 12.20 10.93 13.75
CA ASN A 14 10.76 11.08 13.67
C ASN A 14 10.19 10.64 12.31
N ASP A 15 10.84 11.05 11.22
CA ASP A 15 10.44 10.69 9.86
C ASP A 15 10.52 9.16 9.64
N GLU A 16 11.56 8.50 10.16
CA GLU A 16 11.69 7.04 10.13
C GLU A 16 10.62 6.35 10.97
N LYS A 17 10.30 6.87 12.17
CA LYS A 17 9.24 6.32 13.01
C LYS A 17 7.86 6.42 12.35
N GLU A 18 7.57 7.54 11.70
CA GLU A 18 6.34 7.72 10.93
C GLU A 18 6.26 6.76 9.75
N ARG A 19 7.37 6.54 9.03
CA ARG A 19 7.47 5.56 7.94
C ARG A 19 7.19 4.14 8.45
N GLN A 20 7.80 3.74 9.55
CA GLN A 20 7.58 2.41 10.16
C GLN A 20 6.12 2.21 10.58
N MET A 21 5.48 3.23 11.17
CA MET A 21 4.05 3.16 11.52
C MET A 21 3.17 3.01 10.28
N ARG A 22 3.47 3.72 9.18
CA ARG A 22 2.71 3.58 7.92
C ARG A 22 2.89 2.19 7.30
N LEU A 23 4.10 1.62 7.34
CA LEU A 23 4.38 0.26 6.85
C LEU A 23 3.63 -0.79 7.67
N SER A 24 3.58 -0.64 8.99
CA SER A 24 2.78 -1.51 9.87
C SER A 24 1.30 -1.46 9.51
N ALA A 25 0.74 -0.24 9.36
CA ALA A 25 -0.66 -0.06 8.98
C ALA A 25 -0.98 -0.66 7.60
N ALA A 26 -0.06 -0.54 6.63
CA ALA A 26 -0.20 -1.14 5.31
C ALA A 26 -0.17 -2.69 5.37
N SER A 27 0.64 -3.27 6.26
CA SER A 27 0.66 -4.72 6.49
C SER A 27 -0.66 -5.23 7.07
N ASP A 28 -1.19 -4.53 8.10
CA ASP A 28 -2.46 -4.90 8.73
C ASP A 28 -3.63 -4.83 7.73
N LEU A 29 -3.68 -3.76 6.93
CA LEU A 29 -4.68 -3.60 5.87
C LEU A 29 -4.60 -4.71 4.83
N ARG A 30 -3.39 -5.13 4.44
CA ARG A 30 -3.19 -6.23 3.49
C ARG A 30 -3.74 -7.55 4.01
N GLU A 31 -3.50 -7.86 5.29
CA GLU A 31 -4.03 -9.08 5.91
C GLU A 31 -5.56 -9.06 5.98
N LEU A 32 -6.13 -7.94 6.39
CA LEU A 32 -7.59 -7.74 6.44
C LEU A 32 -8.22 -7.88 5.06
N TRP A 33 -7.62 -7.28 4.02
CA TRP A 33 -8.11 -7.38 2.65
C TRP A 33 -8.06 -8.83 2.14
N SER A 34 -6.96 -9.55 2.39
CA SER A 34 -6.82 -10.96 2.01
C SER A 34 -7.90 -11.84 2.67
N ALA A 35 -8.16 -11.64 3.96
CA ALA A 35 -9.20 -12.35 4.69
C ALA A 35 -10.60 -12.02 4.16
N TYR A 36 -10.86 -10.74 3.86
CA TYR A 36 -12.11 -10.27 3.27
C TYR A 36 -12.37 -10.94 1.92
N ILE A 37 -11.43 -10.86 0.97
CA ILE A 37 -11.58 -11.44 -0.38
C ILE A 37 -11.78 -12.95 -0.33
N LYS A 38 -11.02 -13.67 0.50
CA LYS A 38 -11.21 -15.12 0.69
C LYS A 38 -12.61 -15.48 1.20
N ARG A 39 -13.20 -14.62 2.03
CA ARG A 39 -14.52 -14.86 2.61
C ARG A 39 -15.67 -14.50 1.66
N THR A 40 -15.52 -13.42 0.90
CA THR A 40 -16.62 -12.85 0.10
C THR A 40 -16.55 -13.21 -1.37
N CYS A 41 -15.34 -13.26 -1.92
CA CYS A 41 -15.12 -13.43 -3.36
C CYS A 41 -14.71 -14.86 -3.71
N VAL A 42 -14.33 -15.70 -2.75
CA VAL A 42 -13.95 -17.10 -3.01
C VAL A 42 -15.02 -18.04 -2.46
N VAL A 43 -15.67 -18.78 -3.35
CA VAL A 43 -16.69 -19.79 -3.02
C VAL A 43 -16.21 -21.13 -3.55
N ASP A 44 -16.16 -22.16 -2.70
CA ASP A 44 -15.67 -23.50 -3.04
C ASP A 44 -14.28 -23.49 -3.72
N GLY A 45 -13.40 -22.60 -3.27
CA GLY A 45 -12.05 -22.43 -3.81
C GLY A 45 -11.97 -21.75 -5.18
N ARG A 46 -13.10 -21.26 -5.71
CA ARG A 46 -13.17 -20.54 -6.99
C ARG A 46 -13.43 -19.06 -6.76
N LEU A 47 -12.71 -18.23 -7.49
CA LEU A 47 -12.89 -16.78 -7.47
C LEU A 47 -14.17 -16.40 -8.24
N ASN A 48 -15.09 -15.75 -7.55
CA ASN A 48 -16.26 -15.11 -8.12
C ASN A 48 -15.90 -13.69 -8.58
N VAL A 49 -15.68 -13.56 -9.89
CA VAL A 49 -15.29 -12.29 -10.53
C VAL A 49 -16.36 -11.19 -10.36
N LYS A 50 -17.64 -11.55 -10.22
CA LYS A 50 -18.71 -10.57 -10.05
C LYS A 50 -18.60 -9.88 -8.69
N GLU A 51 -18.37 -10.65 -7.63
CA GLU A 51 -18.17 -10.12 -6.28
C GLU A 51 -16.86 -9.32 -6.21
N LEU A 52 -15.79 -9.80 -6.82
CA LEU A 52 -14.51 -9.09 -6.87
C LEU A 52 -14.64 -7.70 -7.52
N ARG A 53 -15.46 -7.56 -8.57
CA ARG A 53 -15.69 -6.26 -9.22
C ARG A 53 -16.40 -5.22 -8.33
N GLN A 54 -17.09 -5.68 -7.29
CA GLN A 54 -17.81 -4.82 -6.34
C GLN A 54 -17.06 -4.65 -5.02
N ALA A 55 -15.99 -5.42 -4.82
CA ALA A 55 -15.13 -5.35 -3.64
C ALA A 55 -14.35 -4.03 -3.61
N SER A 56 -14.12 -3.52 -2.40
CA SER A 56 -13.18 -2.41 -2.22
C SER A 56 -11.75 -2.88 -2.45
N TRP A 57 -10.95 -1.98 -3.02
CA TRP A 57 -9.52 -2.20 -3.26
C TRP A 57 -8.66 -1.71 -2.09
N LEU A 58 -9.22 -1.12 -1.04
CA LEU A 58 -8.47 -0.66 0.13
C LEU A 58 -7.73 -1.83 0.81
N GLY A 59 -6.40 -1.71 0.92
CA GLY A 59 -5.53 -2.77 1.43
C GLY A 59 -5.07 -3.79 0.38
N ALA A 60 -5.58 -3.72 -0.86
CA ALA A 60 -5.10 -4.56 -1.95
C ALA A 60 -3.65 -4.23 -2.30
N VAL A 61 -2.87 -5.24 -2.65
CA VAL A 61 -1.56 -5.05 -3.28
C VAL A 61 -1.76 -5.00 -4.79
N VAL A 62 -1.28 -3.94 -5.42
CA VAL A 62 -1.42 -3.70 -6.87
C VAL A 62 -0.06 -3.45 -7.49
N GLU A 63 0.07 -3.77 -8.77
CA GLU A 63 1.22 -3.48 -9.62
C GLU A 63 0.72 -2.95 -10.96
N VAL A 64 1.36 -1.90 -11.47
CA VAL A 64 1.05 -1.35 -12.79
C VAL A 64 1.79 -2.14 -13.85
N ILE A 65 1.07 -3.00 -14.58
CA ILE A 65 1.64 -3.85 -15.65
C ILE A 65 1.64 -3.18 -17.02
N ASP A 66 0.75 -2.21 -17.25
CA ASP A 66 0.61 -1.48 -18.50
C ASP A 66 0.08 -0.06 -18.22
N SER A 67 0.58 0.91 -18.96
CA SER A 67 0.24 2.33 -18.79
C SER A 67 0.66 3.13 -20.01
N THR A 68 -0.12 4.16 -20.34
CA THR A 68 0.26 5.17 -21.35
C THR A 68 1.49 5.97 -20.90
N ASP A 69 1.67 6.13 -19.58
CA ASP A 69 2.89 6.65 -19.00
C ASP A 69 3.82 5.50 -18.59
N ARG A 70 4.93 5.35 -19.32
CA ARG A 70 5.89 4.25 -19.11
C ARG A 70 6.60 4.32 -17.76
N TYR A 71 6.69 5.50 -17.12
CA TYR A 71 7.31 5.62 -15.80
C TYR A 71 6.47 5.00 -14.69
N MET A 72 5.17 4.77 -14.96
CA MET A 72 4.27 4.13 -14.01
C MET A 72 4.42 2.61 -14.00
N ILE A 73 4.91 2.01 -15.09
CA ILE A 73 4.99 0.56 -15.24
C ILE A 73 6.01 0.00 -14.23
N GLY A 74 5.61 -1.03 -13.49
CA GLY A 74 6.39 -1.65 -12.43
C GLY A 74 6.21 -0.99 -11.06
N LEU A 75 5.50 0.13 -10.95
CA LEU A 75 5.13 0.66 -9.64
C LEU A 75 4.18 -0.32 -8.94
N SER A 76 4.51 -0.67 -7.70
CA SER A 76 3.71 -1.58 -6.87
C SER A 76 3.49 -1.01 -5.47
N GLY A 77 2.43 -1.44 -4.80
CA GLY A 77 2.12 -0.91 -3.49
C GLY A 77 0.85 -1.47 -2.87
N THR A 78 0.64 -1.17 -1.59
CA THR A 78 -0.67 -1.39 -0.94
C THR A 78 -1.55 -0.17 -1.10
N VAL A 79 -2.79 -0.35 -1.56
CA VAL A 79 -3.78 0.73 -1.67
C VAL A 79 -4.13 1.23 -0.28
N MET A 80 -3.86 2.51 -0.02
CA MET A 80 -4.16 3.19 1.25
C MET A 80 -5.42 4.04 1.17
N MET A 81 -5.83 4.44 -0.04
CA MET A 81 -7.05 5.20 -0.27
C MET A 81 -7.58 4.94 -1.68
N GLU A 82 -8.91 4.83 -1.77
CA GLU A 82 -9.65 4.60 -3.01
C GLU A 82 -10.53 5.83 -3.30
N ASN A 83 -10.23 6.56 -4.37
CA ASN A 83 -11.06 7.64 -4.89
C ASN A 83 -11.79 7.19 -6.15
N GLN A 84 -12.75 7.98 -6.62
CA GLN A 84 -13.54 7.65 -7.82
C GLN A 84 -12.69 7.33 -9.07
N ASN A 85 -11.57 8.03 -9.26
CA ASN A 85 -10.72 7.90 -10.46
C ASN A 85 -9.24 7.67 -10.14
N SER A 86 -8.88 7.44 -8.88
CA SER A 86 -7.49 7.28 -8.49
C SER A 86 -7.33 6.40 -7.26
N LEU A 87 -6.20 5.71 -7.21
CA LEU A 87 -5.75 4.96 -6.04
C LEU A 87 -4.52 5.66 -5.48
N VAL A 88 -4.49 5.83 -4.16
CA VAL A 88 -3.27 6.24 -3.45
C VAL A 88 -2.64 4.99 -2.88
N VAL A 89 -1.43 4.70 -3.33
CA VAL A 89 -0.69 3.49 -3.00
C VAL A 89 0.49 3.84 -2.12
N MET A 90 0.72 3.04 -1.09
CA MET A 90 1.97 3.06 -0.34
C MET A 90 2.95 2.09 -0.99
N ASP A 91 4.06 2.65 -1.44
CA ASP A 91 5.15 1.91 -2.07
C ASP A 91 5.81 0.93 -1.08
N HIS A 92 6.15 -0.26 -1.57
CA HIS A 92 6.90 -1.27 -0.82
C HIS A 92 8.40 -1.28 -1.19
N ASP A 93 8.79 -0.59 -2.27
CA ASP A 93 10.09 -0.75 -2.95
C ASP A 93 11.16 0.29 -2.57
N ASP A 94 11.02 0.97 -1.43
CA ASP A 94 11.98 1.98 -0.99
C ASP A 94 13.20 1.35 -0.23
N ALA A 95 13.66 0.17 -0.69
CA ALA A 95 14.68 -0.68 -0.05
C ALA A 95 15.62 -1.44 -1.03
N ARG A 96 15.83 -0.94 -2.26
CA ARG A 96 16.87 -1.46 -3.17
C ARG A 96 18.07 -0.54 -3.32
#